data_AF-E2NAJ5-F1
#
_entry.id   AF-E2NAJ5-F1
#
_cell.length_a   1.000
_cell.length_b   1.000
_cell.length_c   1.000
_cell.angle_alpha   90.00
_cell.angle_beta   90.00
_cell.angle_gamma   90.00
#
_symmetry.space_group_name_H-M   'P 1'
#
loop_
_entity.id
_entity.type
_entity.pdbx_description
1 polymer ?
#
loop_
_entity_poly.entity_id
_entity_poly.type
_entity_poly.pdbx_seq_one_letter_code
_entity_poly.pdbx_strand_id
1 'polypeptide(L)' 'MTKNDRANFGSKLGVILASAGSAVGLGNIWRFPYETGNHGGAAFILIYLACVLILGIP' A
#
# COMPACT_ATOMS: atom_id res chain seq x y z
N MET A 1 -28.76 16.31 24.67
CA MET A 1 -27.31 16.32 24.36
C MET A 1 -27.02 15.18 23.41
N THR A 2 -26.95 15.45 22.11
CA THR A 2 -26.62 14.45 21.10
C THR A 2 -25.12 14.18 21.15
N LYS A 3 -24.75 13.00 21.67
CA LYS A 3 -23.35 12.60 21.78
C LYS A 3 -22.87 12.16 20.40
N ASN A 4 -22.13 13.04 19.73
CA ASN A 4 -21.46 12.76 18.46
C ASN A 4 -20.25 11.85 18.72
N ASP A 5 -20.47 10.61 19.16
CA ASP A 5 -19.41 9.61 19.32
C ASP A 5 -18.94 9.15 17.94
N ARG A 6 -18.02 9.91 17.32
CA ARG A 6 -17.27 9.43 16.15
C ARG A 6 -16.43 8.24 16.59
N ALA A 7 -16.56 7.11 15.89
CA ALA A 7 -15.72 5.94 16.09
C ALA A 7 -14.25 6.37 15.95
N ASN A 8 -13.54 6.40 17.07
CA ASN A 8 -12.10 6.65 17.10
C ASN A 8 -11.40 5.30 17.09
N PHE A 9 -10.35 5.18 16.26
CA PHE A 9 -9.51 4.00 16.28
C PHE A 9 -8.84 3.88 17.66
N GLY A 10 -9.07 2.74 18.33
CA GLY A 10 -8.64 2.53 19.71
C GLY A 10 -7.11 2.52 19.91
N SER A 11 -6.33 2.39 18.84
CA SER A 11 -4.87 2.49 18.90
C SER A 11 -4.30 3.03 17.59
N LYS A 12 -3.25 3.84 17.68
CA LYS A 12 -2.46 4.33 16.55
C LYS A 12 -1.92 3.18 15.70
N LEU A 13 -1.58 2.05 16.33
CA LEU A 13 -1.18 0.83 15.63
C LEU A 13 -2.34 0.20 14.85
N GLY A 14 -3.56 0.25 15.40
CA GLY A 14 -4.77 -0.24 14.73
C GLY A 14 -5.11 0.57 13.48
N VAL A 15 -4.92 1.90 13.52
CA VAL A 15 -5.05 2.76 12.34
C VAL A 15 -4.05 2.35 11.27
N ILE A 16 -2.77 2.22 11.65
CA ILE A 16 -1.68 1.93 10.71
C ILE A 16 -1.86 0.56 10.07
N LEU A 17 -2.21 -0.47 10.85
CA LEU A 17 -2.49 -1.82 10.33
C LEU A 17 -3.72 -1.84 9.43
N ALA A 18 -4.80 -1.13 9.78
CA ALA A 18 -6.00 -1.06 8.94
C ALA A 18 -5.70 -0.38 7.60
N SER A 19 -4.96 0.74 7.62
CA SER A 19 -4.54 1.42 6.38
C SER A 19 -3.56 0.58 5.55
N ALA A 20 -2.59 -0.08 6.19
CA ALA A 20 -1.62 -0.93 5.51
C ALA A 20 -2.29 -2.17 4.90
N GLY A 21 -3.23 -2.80 5.60
CA GLY A 21 -4.01 -3.92 5.10
C GLY A 21 -4.94 -3.55 3.94
N SER A 22 -5.43 -2.31 3.91
CA SER A 22 -6.18 -1.80 2.76
C SER A 22 -5.30 -1.52 1.54
N ALA A 23 -4.04 -1.12 1.75
CA ALA A 23 -3.10 -0.79 0.68
C ALA A 23 -2.41 -2.03 0.10
N VAL A 24 -2.16 -3.06 0.91
CA VAL A 24 -1.45 -4.29 0.51
C VAL A 24 -2.46 -5.42 0.28
N GLY A 25 -2.73 -5.73 -1.00
CA GLY A 25 -3.65 -6.80 -1.41
C GLY A 25 -3.01 -7.91 -2.25
N LEU A 26 -3.82 -8.92 -2.62
CA LEU A 26 -3.44 -10.07 -3.47
C LEU A 26 -2.71 -9.66 -4.77
N GLY A 27 -3.07 -8.51 -5.34
CA GLY A 27 -2.41 -7.96 -6.54
C GLY A 27 -0.92 -7.68 -6.33
N ASN A 28 -0.52 -7.20 -5.15
CA ASN A 28 0.88 -6.89 -4.85
C ASN A 28 1.74 -8.15 -4.66
N ILE A 29 1.12 -9.29 -4.35
CA ILE A 29 1.83 -10.55 -4.12
C ILE A 29 1.98 -11.35 -5.41
N TRP A 30 1.03 -11.24 -6.35
CA TRP A 30 1.00 -12.12 -7.53
C TRP A 30 1.21 -11.41 -8.86
N ARG A 31 0.61 -10.22 -9.04
CA ARG A 31 0.79 -9.43 -10.27
C ARG A 31 2.20 -8.83 -10.32
N PHE A 32 2.67 -8.28 -9.19
CA PHE A 32 3.98 -7.66 -9.10
C PHE A 32 5.15 -8.57 -9.53
N PRO A 33 5.32 -9.79 -8.98
CA PRO A 33 6.42 -10.67 -9.41
C PRO A 33 6.26 -11.17 -10.85
N TYR A 34 5.03 -11.35 -11.33
CA TYR A 34 4.78 -11.76 -12.71
C TYR A 34 5.21 -10.67 -13.72
N GLU A 35 4.75 -9.43 -13.51
CA GLU A 35 5.13 -8.29 -14.34
C GLU A 35 6.64 -8.01 -14.24
N THR A 36 7.21 -8.10 -13.04
CA THR A 36 8.66 -7.97 -12.82
C THR A 36 9.44 -9.03 -13.59
N GLY A 37 9.02 -10.30 -13.55
CA GLY A 37 9.69 -11.37 -14.29
C GLY A 37 9.61 -11.21 -15.82
N ASN A 38 8.47 -10.72 -16.33
CA ASN A 38 8.25 -10.59 -17.77
C ASN A 38 8.86 -9.30 -18.37
N HIS A 39 8.98 -8.23 -17.59
CA HIS A 39 9.45 -6.90 -18.03
C HIS A 39 10.90 -6.58 -17.62
N GLY A 40 11.79 -7.58 -17.57
CA GLY A 40 13.23 -7.35 -17.37
C GLY A 40 13.72 -7.44 -15.92
N GLY A 41 12.97 -8.10 -15.03
CA GLY A 41 13.41 -8.49 -13.70
C GLY A 41 13.79 -7.29 -12.82
N ALA A 42 15.05 -7.25 -12.40
CA ALA A 42 15.56 -6.22 -11.49
C ALA A 42 15.50 -4.79 -12.05
N ALA A 43 15.56 -4.61 -13.38
CA ALA A 43 15.44 -3.30 -14.01
C ALA A 43 14.03 -2.69 -13.82
N PHE A 44 13.00 -3.54 -13.88
CA PHE A 44 11.63 -3.14 -13.61
C PHE A 44 11.43 -2.71 -12.15
N ILE A 45 12.08 -3.38 -11.19
CA ILE A 45 12.01 -3.02 -9.76
C ILE A 45 12.54 -1.60 -9.51
N LEU A 46 13.64 -1.21 -10.16
CA LEU A 46 14.20 0.14 -10.01
C LEU A 46 13.24 1.22 -10.52
N ILE A 47 12.64 1.01 -11.69
CA ILE A 47 11.65 1.94 -12.27
C ILE A 47 10.38 1.96 -11.41
N TYR A 48 9.93 0.80 -10.94
CA TYR A 48 8.80 0.69 -10.03
C TYR A 48 9.04 1.47 -8.73
N LEU A 49 10.22 1.37 -8.12
CA LEU A 49 10.56 2.13 -6.92
C LEU A 49 10.56 3.63 -7.19
N ALA A 50 11.11 4.07 -8.33
CA ALA A 50 11.08 5.47 -8.74
C ALA A 50 9.64 5.98 -8.93
N CYS A 51 8.78 5.21 -9.60
CA CYS A 51 7.37 5.53 -9.76
C CYS A 51 6.63 5.57 -8.41
N VAL A 52 6.91 4.65 -7.48
CA VAL A 52 6.30 4.65 -6.14
C VAL A 52 6.70 5.89 -5.34
N LEU A 53 7.96 6.32 -5.43
CA LEU A 53 8.42 7.55 -4.78
C LEU A 53 7.80 8.81 -5.40
N ILE A 54 7.62 8.83 -6.72
CA ILE A 54 7.09 10.01 -7.44
C ILE A 54 5.57 10.07 -7.38
N LEU A 55 4.85 8.95 -7.41
CA LEU A 55 3.38 8.90 -7.50
C LEU A 55 2.70 8.45 -6.21
N GLY A 56 3.41 7.75 -5.32
CA GLY A 56 2.84 7.22 -4.08
C GLY A 56 3.03 8.11 -2.85
N ILE A 57 3.96 9.08 -2.92
CA ILE A 57 4.23 10.07 -1.86
C ILE A 57 3.38 11.35 -2.00
N PRO A 58 3.21 11.95 -3.19
CA PRO A 58 2.26 13.06 -3.35
C PRO A 58 0.81 12.59 -3.34
#